data_AF-A0A7C6U771-F1
#
_entry.id   AF-A0A7C6U771-F1
#
_cell.length_a   1.000
_cell.length_b   1.000
_cell.length_c   1.000
_cell.angle_alpha   90.00
_cell.angle_beta   90.00
_cell.angle_gamma   90.00
#
_symmetry.space_group_name_H-M   'P 1'
#
loop_
_entity.id
_entity.type
_entity.pdbx_description
1 polymer ?
#
loop_
_entity_poly.entity_id
_entity_poly.type
_entity_poly.pdbx_seq_one_letter_code
_entity_poly.pdbx_strand_id
1 'polypeptide(L)'
;MEPGLPVQDAPPGAFTENYAILNDLPMFWDASLLEHGVHAPRFHRELPARFAVIPRRGRTEDIRWFEADPTYVLHFTNAYEDGDEIVLEGFHQGCPEPADDGSGDLMKRVFRYLALDHLQTRLHRWRLDMRSGQVREERLTDTITEFGMINGALGGRKHRYVYAATGVPGRFLFNGLVRHDVQTGAEESYSLGEGMYGSETAMAPRVGSTGEDDGYLVTLTTDMNADASFALVFDAARVADGPVCTLRLPERISSGTHSTWVAGSELRRWGATDTAAQAVGL
;
A
#
# COMPACT_ATOMS: atom_id res chain seq x y z
N MET A 1 -37.42 -9.90 2.31
CA MET A 1 -36.10 -10.48 2.63
C MET A 1 -35.11 -9.74 1.76
N GLU A 2 -34.38 -8.80 2.35
CA GLU A 2 -33.27 -8.17 1.64
C GLU A 2 -32.25 -9.26 1.31
N PRO A 3 -31.78 -9.36 0.05
CA PRO A 3 -30.70 -10.27 -0.27
C PRO A 3 -29.46 -9.80 0.49
N GLY A 4 -28.94 -10.66 1.37
CA GLY A 4 -27.73 -10.36 2.14
C GLY A 4 -26.60 -9.96 1.21
N LEU A 5 -25.96 -8.84 1.51
CA LEU A 5 -24.78 -8.34 0.80
C LEU A 5 -23.74 -9.47 0.75
N PRO A 6 -23.29 -9.92 -0.43
CA PRO A 6 -22.19 -10.88 -0.52
C PRO A 6 -20.96 -10.24 0.13
N VAL A 7 -20.23 -11.04 0.92
CA VAL A 7 -19.00 -10.62 1.61
C VAL A 7 -18.04 -10.04 0.56
N GLN A 8 -17.89 -8.72 0.56
CA GLN A 8 -16.89 -8.01 -0.23
C GLN A 8 -15.51 -8.39 0.32
N ASP A 9 -14.57 -8.75 -0.55
CA ASP A 9 -13.14 -8.70 -0.23
C ASP A 9 -12.77 -7.22 -0.11
N ALA A 10 -13.12 -6.62 1.02
CA ALA A 10 -12.84 -5.22 1.29
C ALA A 10 -11.34 -5.09 1.57
N PRO A 11 -10.59 -4.30 0.77
CA PRO A 11 -9.21 -3.97 1.10
C PRO A 11 -9.15 -3.30 2.48
N PRO A 12 -7.98 -3.34 3.17
CA PRO A 12 -7.83 -2.76 4.49
C PRO A 12 -8.23 -1.27 4.49
N GLY A 13 -9.07 -0.88 5.45
CA GLY A 13 -9.49 0.52 5.62
C GLY A 13 -8.39 1.43 6.15
N ALA A 14 -8.67 2.74 6.19
CA ALA A 14 -7.77 3.75 6.73
C ALA A 14 -8.31 4.37 8.02
N PHE A 15 -7.52 5.21 8.69
CA PHE A 15 -7.96 5.93 9.88
C PHE A 15 -7.32 7.32 9.96
N THR A 16 -7.98 8.21 10.69
CA THR A 16 -7.45 9.51 11.13
C THR A 16 -7.45 9.56 12.66
N GLU A 17 -7.14 10.73 13.23
CA GLU A 17 -7.28 10.95 14.67
C GLU A 17 -8.70 10.60 15.18
N ASN A 18 -9.74 11.10 14.50
CA ASN A 18 -11.13 10.99 14.96
C ASN A 18 -12.00 9.99 14.19
N TYR A 19 -11.57 9.53 13.01
CA TYR A 19 -12.39 8.70 12.11
C TYR A 19 -11.71 7.39 11.73
N ALA A 20 -12.51 6.35 11.53
CA ALA A 20 -12.15 5.17 10.75
C ALA A 20 -12.81 5.28 9.38
N ILE A 21 -12.15 4.77 8.35
CA ILE A 21 -12.60 4.87 6.97
C ILE A 21 -12.69 3.45 6.41
N LEU A 22 -13.89 3.03 6.05
CA LEU A 22 -14.12 1.76 5.36
C LEU A 22 -14.46 2.01 3.90
N ASN A 23 -13.85 1.23 3.02
CA ASN A 23 -14.03 1.32 1.58
C ASN A 23 -15.03 0.27 1.09
N ASP A 24 -15.97 0.71 0.27
CA ASP A 24 -16.94 -0.10 -0.45
C ASP A 24 -16.70 0.17 -1.94
N LEU A 25 -15.86 -0.69 -2.51
CA LEU A 25 -15.35 -0.53 -3.87
C LEU A 25 -16.14 -1.45 -4.82
N PRO A 26 -16.39 -1.05 -6.07
CA PRO A 26 -17.22 -1.78 -7.01
C PRO A 26 -16.49 -2.99 -7.63
N MET A 27 -15.81 -3.79 -6.81
CA MET A 27 -15.24 -5.08 -7.19
C MET A 27 -15.73 -6.16 -6.24
N PHE A 28 -16.56 -7.07 -6.73
CA PHE A 28 -17.15 -8.13 -5.93
C PHE A 28 -17.42 -9.37 -6.79
N TRP A 29 -17.71 -10.47 -6.12
CA TRP A 29 -17.96 -11.75 -6.75
C TRP A 29 -19.19 -11.71 -7.66
N ASP A 30 -19.10 -12.36 -8.82
CA ASP A 30 -20.27 -12.64 -9.65
C ASP A 30 -21.20 -13.60 -8.91
N ALA A 31 -22.39 -13.12 -8.53
CA ALA A 31 -23.37 -13.88 -7.76
C ALA A 31 -23.79 -15.18 -8.46
N SER A 32 -23.89 -15.19 -9.80
CA SER A 32 -24.28 -16.38 -10.55
C SER A 32 -23.20 -17.45 -10.53
N LEU A 33 -21.92 -17.05 -10.47
CA LEU A 33 -20.77 -17.95 -10.41
C LEU A 33 -20.55 -18.49 -8.98
N LEU A 34 -20.82 -17.67 -7.97
CA LEU A 34 -20.79 -18.07 -6.55
C LEU A 34 -21.70 -19.26 -6.25
N GLU A 35 -22.91 -19.30 -6.83
CA GLU A 35 -23.85 -20.43 -6.69
C GLU A 35 -23.26 -21.76 -7.17
N HIS A 36 -22.26 -21.71 -8.04
CA HIS A 36 -21.54 -22.85 -8.59
C HIS A 36 -20.18 -23.09 -7.92
N GLY A 37 -19.89 -22.39 -6.81
CA GLY A 37 -18.61 -22.46 -6.10
C GLY A 37 -17.45 -21.78 -6.85
N VAL A 38 -17.75 -20.94 -7.84
CA VAL A 38 -16.75 -20.23 -8.64
C VAL A 38 -16.56 -18.82 -8.08
N HIS A 39 -15.38 -18.61 -7.54
CA HIS A 39 -14.91 -17.34 -7.00
C HIS A 39 -14.28 -16.51 -8.13
N ALA A 40 -15.09 -15.68 -8.80
CA ALA A 40 -14.61 -14.74 -9.81
C ALA A 40 -15.00 -13.29 -9.44
N PRO A 41 -14.06 -12.44 -9.00
CA PRO A 41 -14.35 -11.03 -8.78
C PRO A 41 -14.53 -10.32 -10.12
N ARG A 42 -15.49 -9.41 -10.19
CA ARG A 42 -15.79 -8.57 -11.36
C ARG A 42 -15.79 -7.12 -10.95
N PHE A 43 -15.27 -6.27 -11.83
CA PHE A 43 -15.28 -4.83 -11.63
C PHE A 43 -16.53 -4.21 -12.28
N HIS A 44 -17.35 -3.55 -11.48
CA HIS A 44 -18.61 -2.93 -11.84
C HIS A 44 -18.41 -1.43 -12.08
N ARG A 45 -17.90 -1.09 -13.27
CA ARG A 45 -17.50 0.29 -13.63
C ARG A 45 -18.66 1.30 -13.59
N GLU A 46 -19.89 0.83 -13.62
CA GLU A 46 -21.12 1.62 -13.49
C GLU A 46 -21.46 2.06 -12.06
N LEU A 47 -20.83 1.44 -11.04
CA LEU A 47 -21.04 1.74 -9.64
C LEU A 47 -19.90 2.61 -9.09
N PRO A 48 -20.18 3.60 -8.22
CA PRO A 48 -19.13 4.44 -7.64
C PRO A 48 -18.28 3.65 -6.65
N ALA A 49 -17.04 4.12 -6.45
CA ALA A 49 -16.32 3.80 -5.22
C ALA A 49 -16.94 4.59 -4.06
N ARG A 50 -17.05 3.98 -2.89
CA ARG A 50 -17.68 4.61 -1.72
C ARG A 50 -16.78 4.51 -0.50
N PHE A 51 -16.76 5.58 0.29
CA PHE A 51 -16.00 5.66 1.54
C PHE A 51 -16.95 5.98 2.69
N ALA A 52 -17.05 5.06 3.65
CA ALA A 52 -17.72 5.29 4.93
C ALA A 52 -16.76 5.93 5.91
N VAL A 53 -17.01 7.19 6.25
CA VAL A 53 -16.34 7.91 7.33
C VAL A 53 -17.09 7.68 8.62
N ILE A 54 -16.48 6.94 9.53
CA ILE A 54 -17.07 6.46 10.78
C ILE A 54 -16.38 7.16 11.95
N PRO A 55 -17.06 7.98 12.76
CA PRO A 55 -16.45 8.56 13.94
C PRO A 55 -16.06 7.45 14.92
N ARG A 56 -14.79 7.40 15.35
CA ARG A 56 -14.25 6.32 16.20
C ARG A 56 -14.91 6.22 17.57
N ARG A 57 -15.59 7.28 17.99
CA ARG A 57 -16.33 7.40 19.26
C ARG A 57 -17.80 7.85 19.03
N GLY A 58 -18.31 7.71 17.81
CA GLY A 58 -19.67 8.10 17.45
C GLY A 58 -20.65 6.93 17.47
N ARG A 59 -21.82 7.17 16.88
CA ARG A 59 -22.91 6.21 16.69
C ARG A 59 -23.10 5.92 15.21
N THR A 60 -23.85 4.87 14.89
CA THR A 60 -24.13 4.48 13.49
C THR A 60 -24.78 5.61 12.68
N GLU A 61 -25.63 6.43 13.30
CA GLU A 61 -26.28 7.58 12.65
C GLU A 61 -25.30 8.73 12.31
N ASP A 62 -24.10 8.72 12.87
CA ASP A 62 -23.07 9.72 12.61
C ASP A 62 -22.15 9.31 11.43
N ILE A 63 -22.35 8.12 10.85
CA ILE A 63 -21.59 7.63 9.70
C ILE A 63 -21.95 8.45 8.47
N ARG A 64 -20.92 8.88 7.73
CA ARG A 64 -21.09 9.60 6.46
C ARG A 64 -20.50 8.83 5.32
N TRP A 65 -21.24 8.78 4.22
CA TRP A 65 -20.81 8.14 2.99
C TRP A 65 -20.43 9.19 1.96
N PHE A 66 -19.34 8.91 1.26
CA PHE A 66 -18.82 9.71 0.17
C PHE A 66 -18.71 8.83 -1.07
N GLU A 67 -19.12 9.35 -2.22
CA GLU A 67 -19.01 8.66 -3.51
C GLU A 67 -17.90 9.30 -4.34
N ALA A 68 -17.12 8.45 -5.00
CA ALA A 68 -15.95 8.79 -5.79
C ALA A 68 -16.00 8.04 -7.15
N ASP A 69 -15.13 8.43 -8.06
CA ASP A 69 -14.99 7.76 -9.35
C ASP A 69 -14.74 6.25 -9.17
N PRO A 70 -15.35 5.38 -10.00
CA PRO A 70 -15.21 3.93 -9.89
C PRO A 70 -13.74 3.48 -9.97
N THR A 71 -13.27 2.77 -8.95
CA THR A 71 -11.91 2.23 -8.90
C THR A 71 -11.80 1.06 -7.92
N TYR A 72 -10.65 0.39 -7.91
CA TYR A 72 -10.26 -0.46 -6.80
C TYR A 72 -8.94 0.06 -6.21
N VAL A 73 -8.79 -0.06 -4.90
CA VAL A 73 -7.62 0.41 -4.14
C VAL A 73 -7.15 -0.75 -3.30
N LEU A 74 -5.99 -1.32 -3.62
CA LEU A 74 -5.44 -2.44 -2.85
C LEU A 74 -4.86 -1.96 -1.51
N HIS A 75 -4.10 -0.86 -1.55
CA HIS A 75 -3.53 -0.24 -0.35
C HIS A 75 -3.80 1.26 -0.30
N PHE A 76 -4.12 1.71 0.91
CA PHE A 76 -4.07 3.11 1.31
C PHE A 76 -2.73 3.40 1.96
N THR A 77 -2.14 4.56 1.66
CA THR A 77 -0.89 5.00 2.27
C THR A 77 -1.13 5.63 3.64
N ASN A 78 -2.11 6.53 3.72
CA ASN A 78 -2.48 7.23 4.94
C ASN A 78 -3.83 7.93 4.80
N ALA A 79 -4.40 8.37 5.92
CA ALA A 79 -5.47 9.35 5.94
C ALA A 79 -5.26 10.37 7.06
N TYR A 80 -5.76 11.59 6.90
CA TYR A 80 -5.66 12.62 7.94
C TYR A 80 -6.74 13.69 7.80
N GLU A 81 -6.96 14.45 8.87
CA GLU A 81 -7.91 15.57 8.90
C GLU A 81 -7.20 16.88 8.52
N ASP A 82 -7.81 17.67 7.63
CA ASP A 82 -7.32 18.97 7.14
C ASP A 82 -8.47 19.99 7.17
N GLY A 83 -8.69 20.57 8.35
CA GLY A 83 -9.85 21.45 8.59
C GLY A 83 -11.16 20.66 8.54
N ASP A 84 -12.06 21.05 7.64
CA ASP A 84 -13.36 20.40 7.44
C ASP A 84 -13.28 19.22 6.44
N GLU A 85 -12.09 18.87 5.94
CA GLU A 85 -11.90 17.77 4.98
C GLU A 85 -11.14 16.60 5.60
N ILE A 86 -11.50 15.37 5.20
CA ILE A 86 -10.66 14.19 5.38
C ILE A 86 -9.88 13.97 4.10
N VAL A 87 -8.56 13.91 4.21
CA VAL A 87 -7.66 13.54 3.13
C VAL A 87 -7.36 12.06 3.25
N LEU A 88 -7.66 11.30 2.20
CA LEU A 88 -7.37 9.87 2.07
C LEU A 88 -6.43 9.69 0.88
N GLU A 89 -5.35 8.95 1.06
CA GLU A 89 -4.38 8.67 -0.01
C GLU A 89 -4.16 7.17 -0.16
N GLY A 90 -3.97 6.73 -1.39
CA GLY A 90 -3.80 5.32 -1.75
C GLY A 90 -3.57 5.14 -3.23
N PHE A 91 -3.55 3.88 -3.68
CA PHE A 91 -3.24 3.55 -5.06
C PHE A 91 -4.51 3.27 -5.88
N HIS A 92 -4.97 4.27 -6.63
CA HIS A 92 -6.07 4.14 -7.57
C HIS A 92 -5.66 3.23 -8.74
N GLN A 93 -6.46 2.21 -9.04
CA GLN A 93 -6.26 1.33 -10.20
C GLN A 93 -6.99 1.88 -11.43
N GLY A 94 -6.24 2.19 -12.49
CA GLY A 94 -6.81 2.60 -13.78
C GLY A 94 -7.50 1.45 -14.54
N CYS A 95 -7.07 0.21 -14.27
CA CYS A 95 -7.65 -0.99 -14.86
C CYS A 95 -7.78 -2.10 -13.79
N PRO A 96 -8.78 -2.04 -12.89
CA PRO A 96 -8.95 -3.01 -11.81
C PRO A 96 -9.20 -4.46 -12.26
N GLU A 97 -9.75 -4.63 -13.46
CA GLU A 97 -9.95 -5.93 -14.12
C GLU A 97 -9.21 -5.93 -15.47
N PRO A 98 -7.88 -6.18 -15.49
CA PRO A 98 -7.12 -6.28 -16.73
C PRO A 98 -7.61 -7.44 -17.60
N ALA A 99 -7.51 -7.28 -18.92
CA ALA A 99 -7.85 -8.35 -19.85
C ALA A 99 -6.88 -9.53 -19.74
N ASP A 100 -7.41 -10.75 -19.86
CA ASP A 100 -6.59 -11.95 -19.99
C ASP A 100 -6.19 -12.16 -21.46
N ASP A 101 -4.90 -12.32 -21.71
CA ASP A 101 -4.40 -12.69 -23.04
C ASP A 101 -4.42 -14.21 -23.29
N GLY A 102 -4.83 -15.00 -22.29
CA GLY A 102 -4.96 -16.45 -22.36
C GLY A 102 -3.63 -17.19 -22.41
N SER A 103 -2.49 -16.50 -22.24
CA SER A 103 -1.15 -17.10 -22.29
C SER A 103 -0.77 -17.74 -20.95
N GLY A 104 0.20 -18.66 -20.92
CA GLY A 104 0.76 -19.20 -19.66
C GLY A 104 -0.16 -20.09 -18.81
N ASP A 105 0.40 -20.62 -17.71
CA ASP A 105 -0.34 -21.46 -16.76
C ASP A 105 -1.23 -20.63 -15.81
N LEU A 106 -2.15 -21.28 -15.10
CA LEU A 106 -3.13 -20.62 -14.23
C LEU A 106 -2.48 -19.72 -13.16
N MET A 107 -1.36 -20.16 -12.57
CA MET A 107 -0.65 -19.37 -11.56
C MET A 107 -0.02 -18.11 -12.16
N LYS A 108 0.61 -18.23 -13.33
CA LYS A 108 1.13 -17.07 -14.07
C LYS A 108 0.02 -16.12 -14.51
N ARG A 109 -1.16 -16.66 -14.88
CA ARG A 109 -2.34 -15.84 -15.19
C ARG A 109 -2.77 -15.03 -13.96
N VAL A 110 -2.96 -15.69 -12.81
CA VAL A 110 -3.33 -15.03 -11.54
C VAL A 110 -2.33 -13.93 -11.16
N PHE A 111 -1.02 -14.21 -11.18
CA PHE A 111 -0.02 -13.20 -10.84
C PHE A 111 0.16 -12.10 -11.89
N ARG A 112 -0.20 -12.33 -13.16
CA ARG A 112 -0.21 -11.27 -14.19
C ARG A 112 -1.35 -10.29 -14.02
N TYR A 113 -2.48 -10.69 -13.43
CA TYR A 113 -3.53 -9.74 -13.07
C TYR A 113 -3.06 -8.75 -12.01
N LEU A 114 -2.11 -9.14 -11.17
CA LEU A 114 -1.55 -8.31 -10.11
C LEU A 114 -0.38 -7.45 -10.56
N ALA A 115 0.06 -7.56 -11.83
CA ALA A 115 1.13 -6.72 -12.35
C ALA A 115 0.73 -5.25 -12.27
N LEU A 116 1.58 -4.43 -11.65
CA LEU A 116 1.24 -3.03 -11.33
C LEU A 116 0.91 -2.22 -12.59
N ASP A 117 1.61 -2.48 -13.69
CA ASP A 117 1.40 -1.83 -14.99
C ASP A 117 0.09 -2.24 -15.66
N HIS A 118 -0.36 -3.48 -15.46
CA HIS A 118 -1.66 -3.95 -15.93
C HIS A 118 -2.80 -3.32 -15.14
N LEU A 119 -2.69 -3.28 -13.81
CA LEU A 119 -3.66 -2.61 -12.92
C LEU A 119 -3.64 -1.08 -13.07
N GLN A 120 -2.53 -0.55 -13.57
CA GLN A 120 -2.25 0.87 -13.69
C GLN A 120 -2.39 1.61 -12.34
N THR A 121 -1.80 1.04 -11.28
CA THR A 121 -1.85 1.58 -9.91
C THR A 121 -1.09 2.90 -9.83
N ARG A 122 -1.74 3.96 -9.37
CA ARG A 122 -1.13 5.28 -9.22
C ARG A 122 -1.52 5.93 -7.91
N LEU A 123 -0.56 6.60 -7.29
CA LEU A 123 -0.82 7.35 -6.06
C LEU A 123 -1.86 8.45 -6.31
N HIS A 124 -2.89 8.46 -5.47
CA HIS A 124 -4.11 9.24 -5.64
C HIS A 124 -4.54 9.80 -4.29
N ARG A 125 -5.17 10.98 -4.30
CA ARG A 125 -5.72 11.65 -3.13
C ARG A 125 -7.21 11.92 -3.31
N TRP A 126 -7.99 11.49 -2.33
CA TRP A 126 -9.39 11.85 -2.14
C TRP A 126 -9.50 12.88 -1.01
N ARG A 127 -10.19 13.98 -1.26
CA ARG A 127 -10.58 14.97 -0.24
C ARG A 127 -12.08 14.89 -0.03
N LEU A 128 -12.49 14.47 1.16
CA LEU A 128 -13.87 14.25 1.56
C LEU A 128 -14.33 15.42 2.43
N ASP A 129 -15.18 16.31 1.90
CA ASP A 129 -15.64 17.50 2.61
C ASP A 129 -16.75 17.16 3.62
N MET A 130 -16.42 17.24 4.90
CA MET A 130 -17.30 16.94 6.04
C MET A 130 -18.33 18.06 6.31
N ARG A 131 -18.52 19.02 5.42
CA ARG A 131 -19.62 19.99 5.50
C ARG A 131 -20.53 19.92 4.29
N SER A 132 -19.95 19.94 3.10
CA SER A 132 -20.71 19.91 1.85
C SER A 132 -21.07 18.51 1.40
N GLY A 133 -20.33 17.49 1.84
CA GLY A 133 -20.46 16.11 1.34
C GLY A 133 -19.81 15.91 -0.04
N GLN A 134 -19.11 16.91 -0.58
CA GLN A 134 -18.41 16.79 -1.86
C GLN A 134 -17.12 15.98 -1.72
N VAL A 135 -16.76 15.29 -2.80
CA VAL A 135 -15.47 14.62 -2.98
C VAL A 135 -14.70 15.36 -4.05
N ARG A 136 -13.40 15.58 -3.80
CA ARG A 136 -12.42 15.98 -4.83
C ARG A 136 -11.36 14.92 -4.93
N GLU A 137 -10.95 14.63 -6.14
CA GLU A 137 -10.05 13.53 -6.46
C GLU A 137 -8.90 14.07 -7.30
N GLU A 138 -7.67 13.70 -6.95
CA GLU A 138 -6.48 14.07 -7.70
C GLU A 138 -5.50 12.90 -7.82
N ARG A 139 -5.05 12.65 -9.04
CA ARG A 139 -3.89 11.80 -9.29
C ARG A 139 -2.63 12.59 -8.92
N LEU A 140 -1.84 12.07 -7.99
CA LEU A 140 -0.63 12.74 -7.50
C LEU A 140 0.59 12.49 -8.41
N THR A 141 0.60 11.37 -9.14
CA THR A 141 1.65 11.02 -10.09
C THR A 141 1.14 10.12 -11.21
N ASP A 142 1.79 10.18 -12.38
CA ASP A 142 1.57 9.22 -13.46
C ASP A 142 2.43 7.96 -13.33
N THR A 143 3.43 7.97 -12.44
CA THR A 143 4.32 6.85 -12.16
C THR A 143 3.51 5.70 -11.55
N ILE A 144 3.71 4.49 -12.09
CA ILE A 144 3.02 3.29 -11.63
C ILE A 144 3.79 2.71 -10.44
N THR A 145 3.20 2.83 -9.26
CA THR A 145 3.74 2.33 -8.00
C THR A 145 2.64 1.72 -7.14
N GLU A 146 3.04 1.01 -6.08
CA GLU A 146 2.15 0.37 -5.11
C GLU A 146 2.94 0.07 -3.82
N PHE A 147 2.32 -0.52 -2.79
CA PHE A 147 2.93 -0.85 -1.50
C PHE A 147 3.58 0.38 -0.85
N GLY A 148 2.86 1.50 -0.91
CA GLY A 148 3.32 2.79 -0.40
C GLY A 148 3.35 2.83 1.12
N MET A 149 4.53 3.09 1.65
CA MET A 149 4.79 3.23 3.08
C MET A 149 5.14 4.68 3.43
N ILE A 150 4.75 5.10 4.63
CA ILE A 150 5.09 6.40 5.19
C ILE A 150 5.96 6.22 6.43
N ASN A 151 6.44 7.33 7.01
CA ASN A 151 6.91 7.28 8.39
C ASN A 151 5.74 6.91 9.31
N GLY A 152 5.79 5.72 9.92
CA GLY A 152 4.71 5.18 10.74
C GLY A 152 4.30 6.07 11.93
N ALA A 153 5.19 6.96 12.40
CA ALA A 153 4.86 7.94 13.44
C ALA A 153 3.82 9.00 13.00
N LEU A 154 3.53 9.09 11.70
CA LEU A 154 2.56 9.99 11.09
C LEU A 154 1.27 9.30 10.63
N GLY A 155 1.07 8.01 10.96
CA GLY A 155 -0.19 7.32 10.67
C GLY A 155 -1.39 8.07 11.26
N GLY A 156 -2.39 8.36 10.43
CA GLY A 156 -3.57 9.15 10.82
C GLY A 156 -3.35 10.67 10.86
N ARG A 157 -2.15 11.14 10.51
CA ARG A 157 -1.74 12.56 10.55
C ARG A 157 -1.15 13.00 9.21
N LYS A 158 -1.13 14.32 8.99
CA LYS A 158 -0.58 14.90 7.77
C LYS A 158 0.87 14.48 7.57
N HIS A 159 1.20 14.08 6.35
CA HIS A 159 2.51 13.61 5.92
C HIS A 159 2.89 14.24 4.58
N ARG A 160 4.11 14.01 4.12
CA ARG A 160 4.69 14.52 2.87
C ARG A 160 5.33 13.44 2.02
N TYR A 161 5.90 12.39 2.61
CA TYR A 161 6.69 11.40 1.89
C TYR A 161 6.03 10.02 1.90
N VAL A 162 5.89 9.46 0.71
CA VAL A 162 5.44 8.08 0.48
C VAL A 162 6.55 7.32 -0.25
N TYR A 163 6.92 6.15 0.26
CA TYR A 163 7.92 5.25 -0.32
C TYR A 163 7.20 4.04 -0.91
N ALA A 164 7.15 3.93 -2.23
CA ALA A 164 6.35 2.92 -2.93
C ALA A 164 7.22 2.06 -3.85
N ALA A 165 6.85 0.80 -4.04
CA ALA A 165 7.54 -0.12 -4.92
C ALA A 165 7.21 0.17 -6.39
N THR A 166 8.20 -0.02 -7.28
CA THR A 166 8.00 -0.10 -8.73
C THR A 166 7.88 -1.56 -9.17
N GLY A 167 7.15 -1.80 -10.26
CA GLY A 167 6.86 -3.15 -10.75
C GLY A 167 7.71 -3.56 -11.96
N VAL A 168 7.94 -4.87 -12.08
CA VAL A 168 8.40 -5.49 -13.33
C VAL A 168 7.20 -5.57 -14.29
N PRO A 169 7.31 -5.07 -15.54
CA PRO A 169 6.21 -5.11 -16.49
C PRO A 169 5.62 -6.51 -16.68
N GLY A 170 4.30 -6.62 -16.57
CA GLY A 170 3.56 -7.87 -16.71
C GLY A 170 3.90 -8.93 -15.65
N ARG A 171 4.49 -8.56 -14.52
CA ARG A 171 4.76 -9.50 -13.40
C ARG A 171 4.50 -8.84 -12.06
N PHE A 172 3.91 -9.59 -11.14
CA PHE A 172 3.83 -9.17 -9.74
C PHE A 172 5.16 -9.40 -9.02
N LEU A 173 6.14 -8.57 -9.37
CA LEU A 173 7.50 -8.54 -8.80
C LEU A 173 7.94 -7.09 -8.72
N PHE A 174 8.66 -6.74 -7.66
CA PHE A 174 9.16 -5.37 -7.47
C PHE A 174 10.59 -5.24 -7.97
N ASN A 175 10.88 -4.19 -8.74
CA ASN A 175 12.20 -3.95 -9.34
C ASN A 175 12.84 -2.64 -8.87
N GLY A 176 12.32 -2.03 -7.82
CA GLY A 176 12.80 -0.73 -7.34
C GLY A 176 11.83 -0.10 -6.36
N LEU A 177 12.15 1.13 -5.98
CA LEU A 177 11.27 1.97 -5.18
C LEU A 177 11.33 3.43 -5.64
N VAL A 178 10.27 4.17 -5.33
CA VAL A 178 10.13 5.60 -5.54
C VAL A 178 9.77 6.25 -4.22
N ARG A 179 10.45 7.35 -3.90
CA ARG A 179 10.03 8.33 -2.90
C ARG A 179 9.22 9.40 -3.60
N HIS A 180 7.94 9.51 -3.25
CA HIS A 180 7.03 10.56 -3.70
C HIS A 180 6.96 11.67 -2.65
N ASP A 181 7.17 12.92 -3.07
CA ASP A 181 6.82 14.11 -2.31
C ASP A 181 5.39 14.54 -2.67
N VAL A 182 4.42 14.20 -1.81
CA VAL A 182 2.98 14.42 -2.09
C VAL A 182 2.54 15.89 -1.96
N GLN A 183 3.47 16.79 -1.64
CA GLN A 183 3.23 18.24 -1.62
C GLN A 183 3.76 18.92 -2.88
N THR A 184 4.94 18.53 -3.36
CA THR A 184 5.57 19.18 -4.52
C THR A 184 5.42 18.39 -5.83
N GLY A 185 5.04 17.12 -5.75
CA GLY A 185 5.02 16.19 -6.88
C GLY A 185 6.42 15.73 -7.34
N ALA A 186 7.45 15.97 -6.52
CA ALA A 186 8.81 15.53 -6.83
C ALA A 186 8.97 14.03 -6.56
N GLU A 187 9.79 13.35 -7.35
CA GLU A 187 10.06 11.93 -7.21
C GLU A 187 11.57 11.65 -7.25
N GLU A 188 12.01 10.75 -6.37
CA GLU A 188 13.33 10.13 -6.43
C GLU A 188 13.16 8.63 -6.54
N SER A 189 13.89 7.99 -7.46
CA SER A 189 13.73 6.56 -7.72
C SER A 189 15.06 5.82 -7.65
N TYR A 190 14.96 4.55 -7.28
CA TYR A 190 16.06 3.61 -7.35
C TYR A 190 15.59 2.30 -7.98
N SER A 191 16.26 1.90 -9.06
CA SER A 191 16.01 0.62 -9.72
C SER A 191 16.98 -0.43 -9.19
N LEU A 192 16.45 -1.59 -8.84
CA LEU A 192 17.23 -2.79 -8.58
C LEU A 192 17.88 -3.28 -9.89
N GLY A 193 18.99 -3.99 -9.75
CA GLY A 193 19.66 -4.63 -10.89
C GLY A 193 18.77 -5.67 -11.58
N GLU A 194 19.06 -5.96 -12.85
CA GLU A 194 18.35 -7.01 -13.59
C GLU A 194 18.41 -8.36 -12.84
N GLY A 195 17.27 -9.03 -12.70
CA GLY A 195 17.16 -10.31 -11.96
C GLY A 195 17.14 -10.15 -10.44
N MET A 196 17.16 -8.93 -9.91
CA MET A 196 17.01 -8.63 -8.49
C MET A 196 15.61 -8.09 -8.20
N TYR A 197 14.92 -8.71 -7.24
CA TYR A 197 13.54 -8.39 -6.90
C TYR A 197 13.40 -8.00 -5.43
N GLY A 198 12.64 -6.94 -5.18
CA GLY A 198 12.41 -6.39 -3.84
C GLY A 198 11.15 -6.95 -3.16
N SER A 199 11.04 -6.60 -1.89
CA SER A 199 9.83 -6.69 -1.08
C SER A 199 9.36 -5.27 -0.75
N GLU A 200 8.18 -5.13 -0.16
CA GLU A 200 7.76 -3.85 0.39
C GLU A 200 8.80 -3.29 1.38
N THR A 201 8.90 -1.97 1.38
CA THR A 201 9.93 -1.23 2.10
C THR A 201 9.35 -0.65 3.37
N ALA A 202 9.97 -0.93 4.52
CA ALA A 202 9.58 -0.30 5.79
C ALA A 202 10.41 0.96 6.05
N MET A 203 9.77 2.03 6.52
CA MET A 203 10.45 3.23 7.00
C MET A 203 10.79 3.09 8.49
N ALA A 204 12.06 3.25 8.82
CA ALA A 204 12.62 3.18 10.16
C ALA A 204 13.17 4.55 10.58
N PRO A 205 12.47 5.31 11.45
CA PRO A 205 12.96 6.60 11.93
C PRO A 205 14.29 6.47 12.65
N ARG A 206 15.18 7.46 12.47
CA ARG A 206 16.41 7.56 13.27
C ARG A 206 16.08 7.75 14.75
N VAL A 207 16.92 7.23 15.65
CA VAL A 207 16.83 7.57 17.07
C VAL A 207 17.04 9.08 17.23
N GLY A 208 16.06 9.76 17.83
CA GLY A 208 16.06 11.22 17.94
C GLY A 208 15.73 11.93 16.63
N SER A 209 15.07 11.26 15.69
CA SER A 209 14.63 11.82 14.40
C SER A 209 13.95 13.17 14.58
N THR A 210 14.34 14.13 13.74
CA THR A 210 13.82 15.51 13.78
C THR A 210 12.97 15.88 12.56
N GLY A 211 12.90 15.00 11.56
CA GLY A 211 12.19 15.20 10.30
C GLY A 211 11.40 13.96 9.88
N GLU A 212 10.44 14.15 8.99
CA GLU A 212 9.59 13.06 8.50
C GLU A 212 10.38 11.95 7.79
N ASP A 213 11.38 12.32 7.00
CA ASP A 213 12.29 11.44 6.26
C ASP A 213 13.67 11.28 6.93
N ASP A 214 13.84 11.77 8.17
CA ASP A 214 15.07 11.56 8.94
C ASP A 214 15.10 10.15 9.52
N GLY A 215 15.53 9.23 8.69
CA GLY A 215 15.56 7.81 8.99
C GLY A 215 16.10 6.99 7.83
N TYR A 216 15.69 5.73 7.81
CA TYR A 216 16.15 4.75 6.87
C TYR A 216 14.98 4.00 6.25
N LEU A 217 15.18 3.54 5.02
CA LEU A 217 14.29 2.57 4.40
C LEU A 217 14.95 1.20 4.45
N VAL A 218 14.21 0.18 4.85
CA VAL A 218 14.70 -1.20 4.91
C VAL A 218 13.83 -2.06 4.00
N THR A 219 14.45 -2.72 3.03
CA THR A 219 13.78 -3.66 2.13
C THR A 219 14.58 -4.95 2.00
N LEU A 220 13.88 -6.07 1.86
CA LEU A 220 14.49 -7.35 1.59
C LEU A 220 14.42 -7.65 0.10
N THR A 221 15.55 -8.07 -0.46
CA THR A 221 15.71 -8.31 -1.89
C THR A 221 16.21 -9.72 -2.15
N THR A 222 15.89 -10.26 -3.31
CA THR A 222 16.34 -11.56 -3.80
C THR A 222 16.98 -11.37 -5.16
N ASP A 223 18.27 -11.67 -5.26
CA ASP A 223 19.02 -11.71 -6.51
C ASP A 223 18.98 -13.13 -7.07
N MET A 224 18.24 -13.30 -8.16
CA MET A 224 18.08 -14.58 -8.83
C MET A 224 19.33 -15.01 -9.60
N ASN A 225 20.24 -14.09 -9.91
CA ASN A 225 21.49 -14.40 -10.62
C ASN A 225 22.51 -15.00 -9.66
N ALA A 226 22.57 -14.47 -8.44
CA ALA A 226 23.49 -14.90 -7.40
C ALA A 226 22.93 -16.00 -6.48
N ASP A 227 21.65 -16.36 -6.64
CA ASP A 227 20.90 -17.24 -5.74
C ASP A 227 21.04 -16.81 -4.26
N ALA A 228 20.86 -15.52 -4.01
CA ALA A 228 21.12 -14.89 -2.72
C ALA A 228 20.08 -13.82 -2.39
N SER A 229 19.93 -13.51 -1.10
CA SER A 229 19.07 -12.42 -0.65
C SER A 229 19.84 -11.41 0.19
N PHE A 230 19.37 -10.16 0.19
CA PHE A 230 20.00 -9.05 0.89
C PHE A 230 18.96 -8.19 1.58
N ALA A 231 19.28 -7.70 2.78
CA ALA A 231 18.60 -6.54 3.35
C ALA A 231 19.33 -5.28 2.87
N LEU A 232 18.62 -4.44 2.12
CA LEU A 232 19.11 -3.15 1.68
C LEU A 232 18.60 -2.06 2.62
N VAL A 233 19.50 -1.16 3.00
CA VAL A 233 19.19 0.02 3.81
C VAL A 233 19.48 1.26 2.98
N PHE A 234 18.49 2.14 2.82
CA PHE A 234 18.64 3.42 2.13
C PHE A 234 18.53 4.56 3.14
N ASP A 235 19.15 5.70 2.83
CA ASP A 235 18.81 6.97 3.45
C ASP A 235 17.44 7.41 2.91
N ALA A 236 16.45 7.56 3.80
CA ALA A 236 15.08 7.83 3.38
C ALA A 236 14.93 9.20 2.67
N ALA A 237 15.83 10.15 2.92
CA ALA A 237 15.82 11.44 2.25
C ALA A 237 16.53 11.44 0.89
N ARG A 238 17.27 10.38 0.54
CA ARG A 238 18.16 10.32 -0.65
C ARG A 238 18.13 8.94 -1.30
N VAL A 239 16.96 8.52 -1.75
CA VAL A 239 16.75 7.17 -2.30
C VAL A 239 17.57 6.96 -3.58
N ALA A 240 17.71 8.00 -4.40
CA ALA A 240 18.45 7.93 -5.67
C ALA A 240 19.96 7.66 -5.51
N ASP A 241 20.54 7.93 -4.33
CA ASP A 241 21.95 7.65 -4.03
C ASP A 241 22.23 6.13 -3.91
N GLY A 242 21.17 5.32 -3.79
CA GLY A 242 21.27 3.89 -3.58
C GLY A 242 21.45 3.48 -2.11
N PRO A 243 21.62 2.17 -1.84
CA PRO A 243 21.69 1.67 -0.47
C PRO A 243 22.97 2.16 0.23
N VAL A 244 22.81 2.71 1.43
CA VAL A 244 23.91 3.04 2.36
C VAL A 244 24.48 1.80 3.05
N CYS A 245 23.72 0.70 3.05
CA CYS A 245 24.16 -0.60 3.53
C CYS A 245 23.48 -1.74 2.77
N THR A 246 24.26 -2.76 2.45
CA THR A 246 23.79 -4.01 1.83
C THR A 246 24.24 -5.17 2.71
N LEU A 247 23.29 -5.79 3.40
CA LEU A 247 23.55 -6.93 4.29
C LEU A 247 23.11 -8.22 3.60
N ARG A 248 24.05 -9.13 3.34
CA ARG A 248 23.73 -10.46 2.82
C ARG A 248 23.03 -11.31 3.87
N LEU A 249 21.91 -11.92 3.50
CA LEU A 249 21.20 -12.89 4.33
C LEU A 249 21.87 -14.27 4.23
N PRO A 250 21.79 -15.10 5.29
CA PRO A 250 22.41 -16.42 5.29
C PRO A 250 21.73 -17.41 4.33
N GLU A 251 20.47 -17.15 3.98
CA GLU A 251 19.64 -17.99 3.12
C GLU A 251 18.88 -17.12 2.13
N ARG A 252 18.53 -17.72 0.98
CA ARG A 252 17.64 -17.07 0.03
C ARG A 252 16.21 -17.14 0.53
N ILE A 253 15.53 -16.01 0.48
CA ILE A 253 14.11 -15.90 0.81
C ILE A 253 13.28 -15.64 -0.46
N SER A 254 11.96 -15.69 -0.33
CA SER A 254 11.05 -15.22 -1.38
C SER A 254 10.84 -13.70 -1.25
N SER A 255 10.46 -13.04 -2.34
CA SER A 255 9.95 -11.66 -2.26
C SER A 255 8.68 -11.62 -1.40
N GLY A 256 8.64 -10.73 -0.42
CA GLY A 256 7.49 -10.53 0.46
C GLY A 256 6.62 -9.34 0.03
N THR A 257 5.37 -9.30 0.52
CA THR A 257 4.42 -8.21 0.23
C THR A 257 4.31 -7.22 1.38
N HIS A 258 4.19 -7.66 2.63
CA HIS A 258 3.99 -6.74 3.77
C HIS A 258 5.15 -6.78 4.77
N SER A 259 5.43 -5.63 5.33
CA SER A 259 6.53 -5.34 6.22
C SER A 259 6.13 -4.27 7.23
N THR A 260 6.77 -4.29 8.39
CA THR A 260 6.63 -3.24 9.40
C THR A 260 7.93 -3.09 10.15
N TRP A 261 8.30 -1.85 10.46
CA TRP A 261 9.39 -1.56 11.37
C TRP A 261 8.81 -1.28 12.76
N VAL A 262 9.43 -1.87 13.77
CA VAL A 262 9.13 -1.59 15.17
C VAL A 262 10.44 -1.31 15.88
N ALA A 263 10.53 -0.19 16.60
CA ALA A 263 11.74 0.11 17.34
C ALA A 263 11.93 -0.91 18.46
N GLY A 264 13.19 -1.29 18.74
CA GLY A 264 13.47 -2.23 19.84
C GLY A 264 12.89 -1.78 21.18
N SER A 265 12.89 -0.46 21.46
CA SER A 265 12.27 0.11 22.67
C SER A 265 10.76 -0.12 22.80
N GLU A 266 10.06 -0.41 21.71
CA GLU A 266 8.62 -0.70 21.70
C GLU A 266 8.35 -2.20 21.90
N LEU A 267 9.35 -3.05 21.73
CA LEU A 267 9.25 -4.48 21.98
C LEU A 267 9.39 -4.76 23.48
N ARG A 268 8.33 -5.32 24.08
CA ARG A 268 8.22 -5.59 25.54
C ARG A 268 9.44 -6.29 26.16
N ARG A 269 10.15 -7.15 25.43
CA ARG A 269 11.25 -7.98 25.93
C ARG A 269 12.63 -7.59 25.41
N TRP A 270 12.75 -6.51 24.64
CA TRP A 270 14.00 -6.15 23.96
C TRP A 270 15.21 -6.02 24.90
N GLY A 271 15.03 -5.41 26.08
CA GLY A 271 16.09 -5.26 27.08
C GLY A 271 16.33 -6.49 27.96
N ALA A 272 15.58 -7.59 27.76
CA ALA A 272 15.59 -8.77 28.62
C ALA A 272 15.94 -10.07 27.88
N THR A 273 16.27 -9.99 26.58
CA THR A 273 16.58 -11.14 25.74
C THR A 273 17.79 -10.87 24.86
N ASP A 274 18.57 -11.91 24.57
CA ASP A 274 19.81 -11.78 23.79
C ASP A 274 19.58 -11.66 22.27
N THR A 275 18.35 -11.94 21.80
CA THR A 275 18.02 -11.93 20.37
C THR A 275 16.67 -11.28 20.06
N ALA A 276 16.53 -10.74 18.86
CA ALA A 276 15.26 -10.17 18.37
C ALA A 276 14.14 -11.22 18.29
N ALA A 277 14.46 -12.46 17.88
CA ALA A 277 13.49 -13.55 17.82
C ALA A 277 12.87 -13.84 19.19
N GLN A 278 13.69 -13.96 20.23
CA GLN A 278 13.22 -14.13 21.61
C GLN A 278 12.39 -12.94 22.10
N ALA A 279 12.75 -11.71 21.69
CA ALA A 279 12.03 -10.50 22.07
C ALA A 279 10.57 -10.51 21.54
N VAL A 280 10.33 -11.15 20.39
CA VAL A 280 8.99 -11.31 19.78
C VAL A 280 8.34 -12.67 20.08
N GLY A 281 9.01 -13.54 20.85
CA GLY A 281 8.48 -14.84 21.25
C GLY A 281 8.62 -15.95 20.21
N LEU A 282 9.59 -15.82 19.29
CA LEU A 282 10.02 -16.85 18.34
C LEU A 282 11.21 -17.65 18.87
#